data_AF-A0A924PZS7-F1
#
_entry.id   AF-A0A924PZS7-F1
#
_cell.length_a   1.000
_cell.length_b   1.000
_cell.length_c   1.000
_cell.angle_alpha   90.00
_cell.angle_beta   90.00
_cell.angle_gamma   90.00
#
_symmetry.space_group_name_H-M   'P 1'
#
loop_
_entity.id
_entity.type
_entity.pdbx_description
1 polymer ?
#
loop_
_entity_poly.entity_id
_entity_poly.type
_entity_poly.pdbx_seq_one_letter_code
_entity_poly.pdbx_strand_id
1 'polypeptide(L)'
;MNSQSAYGQASFDDLKERTQYESWLLEAAYDITGAPIVMDWPDQVIYPANGTTPVLGAFMRGNLILGDWRPQFLEIGAPLVFVTSFKLLDMLIEWVLVQEDQSPPYQFAKKITALKRGVTLPPFLTVRQWLWDRLLGLYERLTPFRNTIIHARYFETSNGTLHVSDLKSSFANSEITLSSQDLRSFAVLAVSLIRYVDGIWQVDHAVKEKHLRRTLDELEHLHGLPTLGQKPPRFLTVRVFTNLTDFIRVDLPRIRRDVIRLCPDDDVAFNLRVVVLESDGGKARAYLFPWNEISEENAPLIRAVKDIAHQKIPLPENIDYHRISQELTADCSGHRIAS
;
A
#
# COMPACT_ATOMS: atom_id res chain seq x y z
N MET A 1 27.57 28.15 -6.75
CA MET A 1 26.27 28.60 -6.20
C MET A 1 25.58 27.38 -5.65
N ASN A 2 25.42 27.30 -4.33
CA ASN A 2 24.68 26.22 -3.69
C ASN A 2 23.20 26.40 -4.03
N SER A 3 22.67 25.57 -4.93
CA SER A 3 21.24 25.44 -5.15
C SER A 3 20.63 24.88 -3.86
N GLN A 4 20.13 25.77 -2.99
CA GLN A 4 19.14 25.34 -2.00
C GLN A 4 18.01 24.68 -2.78
N SER A 5 17.70 23.43 -2.45
CA SER A 5 16.53 22.73 -2.97
C SER A 5 15.31 23.64 -2.82
N ALA A 6 14.63 23.97 -3.93
CA ALA A 6 13.37 24.73 -3.89
C ALA A 6 12.33 24.06 -2.97
N TYR A 7 12.47 22.75 -2.77
CA TYR A 7 11.69 21.93 -1.85
C TYR A 7 12.33 21.89 -0.45
N GLY A 8 12.11 22.95 0.34
CA GLY A 8 12.49 23.02 1.76
C GLY A 8 11.33 22.68 2.71
N GLN A 9 11.60 22.50 4.01
CA GLN A 9 10.59 22.09 5.02
C GLN A 9 9.35 23.01 5.02
N ALA A 10 9.53 24.32 4.93
CA ALA A 10 8.43 25.28 4.89
C ALA A 10 7.48 25.07 3.68
N SER A 11 8.02 24.63 2.54
CA SER A 11 7.24 24.32 1.34
C SER A 11 6.39 23.06 1.54
N PHE A 12 6.92 22.06 2.25
CA PHE A 12 6.17 20.86 2.63
C PHE A 12 5.10 21.15 3.67
N ASP A 13 5.39 22.01 4.64
CA ASP A 13 4.43 22.40 5.67
C ASP A 13 3.23 23.17 5.06
N ASP A 14 3.46 24.04 4.07
CA ASP A 14 2.40 24.71 3.31
C ASP A 14 1.49 23.71 2.58
N LEU A 15 2.08 22.76 1.81
CA LEU A 15 1.30 21.74 1.13
C LEU A 15 0.46 20.93 2.11
N LYS A 16 1.04 20.55 3.25
CA LYS A 16 0.37 19.80 4.31
C LYS A 16 -0.82 20.58 4.89
N GLU A 17 -0.64 21.86 5.21
CA GLU A 17 -1.72 22.70 5.72
C GLU A 17 -2.86 22.82 4.70
N ARG A 18 -2.53 23.05 3.43
CA ARG A 18 -3.51 23.22 2.34
C ARG A 18 -4.30 21.95 2.04
N THR A 19 -3.72 20.77 2.28
CA THR A 19 -4.31 19.46 1.94
C THR A 19 -4.97 18.77 3.13
N GLN A 20 -4.78 19.28 4.36
CA GLN A 20 -5.17 18.59 5.59
C GLN A 20 -6.65 18.20 5.62
N TYR A 21 -7.55 19.11 5.22
CA TYR A 21 -8.99 18.88 5.29
C TYR A 21 -9.45 17.82 4.28
N GLU A 22 -9.00 17.94 3.03
CA GLU A 22 -9.32 17.00 1.95
C GLU A 22 -8.76 15.60 2.24
N SER A 23 -7.52 15.53 2.75
CA SER A 23 -6.93 14.26 3.18
C SER A 23 -7.75 13.62 4.30
N TRP A 24 -8.09 14.39 5.35
CA TRP A 24 -8.92 13.91 6.45
C TRP A 24 -10.29 13.40 5.98
N LEU A 25 -10.95 14.11 5.06
CA LEU A 25 -12.25 13.71 4.51
C LEU A 25 -12.17 12.36 3.78
N LEU A 26 -11.17 12.18 2.91
CA LEU A 26 -11.00 10.94 2.15
C LEU A 26 -10.53 9.79 3.05
N GLU A 27 -9.68 10.07 4.03
CA GLU A 27 -9.25 9.12 5.05
C GLU A 27 -10.44 8.62 5.86
N ALA A 28 -11.35 9.50 6.27
CA ALA A 28 -12.58 9.11 6.95
C ALA A 28 -13.55 8.33 6.04
N ALA A 29 -13.61 8.66 4.75
CA ALA A 29 -14.51 8.02 3.80
C ALA A 29 -14.10 6.59 3.42
N TYR A 30 -12.79 6.30 3.36
CA TYR A 30 -12.27 5.02 2.89
C TYR A 30 -11.42 4.27 3.91
N ASP A 31 -11.32 4.78 5.15
CA ASP A 31 -10.42 4.27 6.19
C ASP A 31 -8.96 4.19 5.69
N ILE A 32 -8.52 5.26 5.01
CA ILE A 32 -7.16 5.35 4.43
C ILE A 32 -6.12 5.61 5.55
N THR A 33 -6.55 6.19 6.67
CA THR A 33 -5.71 6.36 7.87
C THR A 33 -5.53 5.05 8.61
N GLY A 34 -4.31 4.55 8.64
CA GLY A 34 -3.91 3.63 9.70
C GLY A 34 -4.51 2.22 9.60
N ALA A 35 -5.09 1.83 8.47
CA ALA A 35 -4.93 0.44 8.05
C ALA A 35 -3.43 0.27 7.77
N PRO A 36 -2.64 -0.37 8.65
CA PRO A 36 -1.39 -0.89 8.15
C PRO A 36 -1.77 -1.71 6.90
N ILE A 37 -1.12 -1.42 5.76
CA ILE A 37 -1.15 -2.31 4.57
C ILE A 37 -0.98 -3.77 5.03
N VAL A 38 -0.28 -3.91 6.15
CA VAL A 38 -0.10 -5.05 7.04
C VAL A 38 -1.20 -5.15 8.10
N MET A 39 -2.40 -5.65 7.80
CA MET A 39 -3.28 -6.03 8.92
C MET A 39 -2.59 -7.14 9.75
N ASP A 40 -2.82 -7.15 11.06
CA ASP A 40 -2.53 -8.30 11.93
C ASP A 40 -3.46 -9.46 11.52
N TRP A 41 -3.08 -10.15 10.45
CA TRP A 41 -3.76 -11.35 9.99
C TRP A 41 -3.31 -12.55 10.84
N PRO A 42 -4.19 -13.56 11.04
CA PRO A 42 -3.73 -14.89 11.42
C PRO A 42 -2.64 -15.37 10.44
N ASP A 43 -1.66 -16.12 10.94
CA ASP A 43 -0.52 -16.56 10.11
C ASP A 43 -1.02 -17.34 8.88
N GLN A 44 -0.87 -16.74 7.70
CA GLN A 44 -1.40 -17.29 6.46
C GLN A 44 -0.50 -18.40 5.90
N VAL A 45 0.81 -18.35 6.14
CA VAL A 45 1.71 -19.42 5.73
C VAL A 45 2.34 -20.02 6.97
N ILE A 46 2.10 -21.30 7.21
CA ILE A 46 2.60 -21.99 8.40
C ILE A 46 3.55 -23.09 7.95
N TYR A 47 4.78 -23.03 8.45
CA TYR A 47 5.75 -24.12 8.36
C TYR A 47 5.49 -25.08 9.52
N PRO A 48 5.05 -26.32 9.27
CA PRO A 48 4.85 -27.30 10.31
C PRO A 48 6.15 -27.61 11.06
N ALA A 49 6.05 -27.90 12.35
CA ALA A 49 7.20 -28.24 13.19
C ALA A 49 7.93 -29.52 12.71
N ASN A 50 7.18 -30.47 12.17
CA ASN A 50 7.70 -31.73 11.62
C ASN A 50 8.44 -31.59 10.27
N GLY A 51 8.75 -30.37 9.82
CA GLY A 51 9.52 -30.12 8.59
C GLY A 51 8.77 -30.37 7.27
N THR A 52 7.48 -30.71 7.32
CA THR A 52 6.67 -30.94 6.12
C THR A 52 6.40 -29.65 5.32
N THR A 53 5.80 -29.79 4.14
CA THR A 53 5.52 -28.69 3.21
C THR A 53 4.70 -27.59 3.89
N PRO A 54 5.04 -26.29 3.69
CA PRO A 54 4.28 -25.19 4.26
C PRO A 54 2.83 -25.19 3.75
N VAL A 55 1.91 -24.81 4.63
CA VAL A 55 0.47 -24.75 4.33
C VAL A 55 0.05 -23.30 4.22
N LEU A 56 -0.64 -22.95 3.13
CA LEU A 56 -1.31 -21.67 2.95
C LEU A 56 -2.74 -21.77 3.52
N GLY A 57 -2.99 -21.10 4.64
CA GLY A 57 -4.32 -20.95 5.22
C GLY A 57 -5.12 -19.87 4.50
N ALA A 58 -6.30 -20.23 4.01
CA ALA A 58 -7.29 -19.27 3.53
C ALA A 58 -8.12 -18.77 4.72
N PHE A 59 -7.84 -17.57 5.20
CA PHE A 59 -8.63 -16.93 6.24
C PHE A 59 -9.56 -15.91 5.60
N MET A 60 -10.87 -16.13 5.71
CA MET A 60 -11.84 -15.08 5.48
C MET A 60 -12.14 -14.39 6.79
N ARG A 61 -11.83 -13.10 6.87
CA ARG A 61 -12.43 -12.22 7.87
C ARG A 61 -13.54 -11.46 7.17
N GLY A 62 -14.79 -11.82 7.47
CA GLY A 62 -15.91 -10.93 7.21
C GLY A 62 -15.88 -9.83 8.25
N ASN A 63 -15.36 -8.64 7.91
CA ASN A 63 -15.78 -7.45 8.63
C ASN A 63 -17.22 -7.18 8.16
N LEU A 64 -18.20 -7.70 8.90
CA LEU A 64 -19.56 -7.22 8.76
C LEU A 64 -19.57 -5.81 9.34
N ILE A 65 -19.30 -4.81 8.50
CA ILE A 65 -19.57 -3.43 8.86
C ILE A 65 -21.10 -3.30 8.84
N LEU A 66 -21.74 -3.58 9.99
CA LEU A 66 -23.14 -3.24 10.25
C LEU A 66 -23.23 -1.72 10.36
N GLY A 67 -23.20 -1.04 9.22
CA GLY A 67 -23.10 0.42 9.14
C GLY A 67 -21.88 0.85 8.33
N ASP A 68 -21.77 0.34 7.09
CA ASP A 68 -21.03 1.09 6.08
C ASP A 68 -21.66 2.49 6.02
N TRP A 69 -20.88 3.51 5.68
CA TRP A 69 -21.44 4.79 5.28
C TRP A 69 -22.50 4.45 4.23
N ARG A 70 -23.78 4.73 4.54
CA ARG A 70 -24.96 4.09 3.92
C ARG A 70 -24.71 3.83 2.43
N PRO A 71 -25.20 2.75 1.80
CA PRO A 71 -25.14 2.58 0.34
C PRO A 71 -25.48 3.87 -0.46
N GLN A 72 -26.33 4.72 0.12
CA GLN A 72 -26.69 6.08 -0.32
C GLN A 72 -25.56 7.14 -0.30
N PHE A 73 -24.53 7.04 0.56
CA PHE A 73 -23.39 7.95 0.58
C PHE A 73 -22.51 7.80 -0.66
N LEU A 74 -22.30 6.58 -1.19
CA LEU A 74 -21.61 6.45 -2.48
C LEU A 74 -22.53 6.86 -3.63
N GLU A 75 -23.83 6.64 -3.53
CA GLU A 75 -24.80 7.16 -4.52
C GLU A 75 -24.84 8.69 -4.55
N ILE A 76 -24.67 9.40 -3.42
CA ILE A 76 -24.74 10.87 -3.39
C ILE A 76 -23.35 11.52 -3.37
N GLY A 77 -22.36 10.84 -2.82
CA GLY A 77 -21.03 11.33 -2.50
C GLY A 77 -19.95 10.93 -3.49
N ALA A 78 -20.21 10.05 -4.47
CA ALA A 78 -19.25 9.76 -5.53
C ALA A 78 -18.68 11.03 -6.24
N PRO A 79 -19.49 12.05 -6.58
CA PRO A 79 -18.98 13.30 -7.14
C PRO A 79 -18.10 14.06 -6.14
N LEU A 80 -18.44 14.02 -4.85
CA LEU A 80 -17.66 14.67 -3.80
C LEU A 80 -16.29 13.98 -3.64
N VAL A 81 -16.26 12.64 -3.59
CA VAL A 81 -15.01 11.86 -3.56
C VAL A 81 -14.15 12.23 -4.75
N PHE A 82 -14.71 12.18 -5.96
CA PHE A 82 -13.97 12.52 -7.18
C PHE A 82 -13.39 13.93 -7.12
N VAL A 83 -14.21 14.93 -6.80
CA VAL A 83 -13.79 16.34 -6.75
C VAL A 83 -12.73 16.56 -5.66
N THR A 84 -12.86 15.90 -4.51
CA THR A 84 -11.91 16.02 -3.39
C THR A 84 -10.57 15.37 -3.75
N SER A 85 -10.58 14.17 -4.32
CA SER A 85 -9.37 13.50 -4.82
C SER A 85 -8.67 14.31 -5.91
N PHE A 86 -9.45 14.88 -6.85
CA PHE A 86 -8.91 15.78 -7.86
C PHE A 86 -8.34 17.05 -7.26
N LYS A 87 -8.96 17.62 -6.22
CA LYS A 87 -8.45 18.81 -5.53
C LYS A 87 -7.11 18.55 -4.85
N LEU A 88 -6.91 17.38 -4.24
CA LEU A 88 -5.60 16.99 -3.70
C LEU A 88 -4.53 16.91 -4.81
N LEU A 89 -4.89 16.29 -5.95
CA LEU A 89 -3.99 16.24 -7.11
C LEU A 89 -3.67 17.65 -7.63
N ASP A 90 -4.66 18.53 -7.76
CA ASP A 90 -4.48 19.92 -8.19
C ASP A 90 -3.57 20.69 -7.23
N MET A 91 -3.75 20.53 -5.92
CA MET A 91 -2.88 21.18 -4.91
C MET A 91 -1.44 20.67 -4.98
N LEU A 92 -1.22 19.38 -5.24
CA LEU A 92 0.12 18.82 -5.49
C LEU A 92 0.74 19.43 -6.77
N ILE A 93 -0.03 19.52 -7.85
CA ILE A 93 0.42 20.12 -9.12
C ILE A 93 0.74 21.62 -8.96
N GLU A 94 -0.12 22.38 -8.29
CA GLU A 94 0.12 23.79 -7.98
C GLU A 94 1.37 23.96 -7.13
N TRP A 95 1.56 23.11 -6.13
CA TRP A 95 2.74 23.16 -5.27
C TRP A 95 4.05 22.94 -6.04
N VAL A 96 4.08 21.98 -6.99
CA VAL A 96 5.21 21.79 -7.90
C VAL A 96 5.45 23.04 -8.77
N LEU A 97 4.38 23.67 -9.29
CA LEU A 97 4.50 24.87 -10.11
C LEU A 97 4.96 26.12 -9.32
N VAL A 98 4.54 26.25 -8.06
CA VAL A 98 4.96 27.37 -7.18
C VAL A 98 6.46 27.35 -6.94
N GLN A 99 7.09 26.18 -6.87
CA GLN A 99 8.53 26.07 -6.63
C GLN A 99 9.39 26.61 -7.80
N GLU A 100 8.79 26.90 -8.96
CA GLU A 100 9.46 27.49 -10.12
C GLU A 100 9.33 29.03 -10.15
N ASP A 101 9.04 29.67 -9.02
CA ASP A 101 8.75 31.13 -8.90
C ASP A 101 7.61 31.59 -9.83
N GLN A 102 6.75 30.67 -10.25
CA GLN A 102 5.55 30.98 -11.02
C GLN A 102 4.38 31.07 -10.06
N SER A 103 3.71 32.23 -10.03
CA SER A 103 2.33 32.27 -9.51
C SER A 103 1.51 31.28 -10.34
N PRO A 104 1.05 30.14 -9.77
CA PRO A 104 0.42 29.10 -10.56
C PRO A 104 -0.82 29.69 -11.22
N PRO A 105 -1.01 29.50 -12.53
CA PRO A 105 -2.15 30.08 -13.21
C PRO A 105 -3.43 29.43 -12.70
N TYR A 106 -4.45 30.21 -12.38
CA TYR A 106 -5.75 29.69 -11.93
C TYR A 106 -6.41 28.71 -12.93
N GLN A 107 -6.12 28.89 -14.22
CA GLN A 107 -6.75 28.09 -15.29
C GLN A 107 -6.01 26.76 -15.51
N PHE A 108 -6.74 25.65 -15.43
CA PHE A 108 -6.19 24.29 -15.65
C PHE A 108 -5.40 24.16 -16.97
N ALA A 109 -5.91 24.71 -18.08
CA ALA A 109 -5.23 24.65 -19.37
C ALA A 109 -3.85 25.33 -19.35
N LYS A 110 -3.72 26.44 -18.62
CA LYS A 110 -2.44 27.12 -18.42
C LYS A 110 -1.50 26.31 -17.52
N LYS A 111 -2.03 25.67 -16.46
CA LYS A 111 -1.25 24.75 -15.60
C LYS A 111 -0.69 23.59 -16.44
N ILE A 112 -1.52 22.91 -17.21
CA ILE A 112 -1.10 21.81 -18.11
C ILE A 112 -0.03 22.29 -19.11
N THR A 113 -0.20 23.48 -19.69
CA THR A 113 0.78 24.06 -20.61
C THR A 113 2.13 24.33 -19.92
N ALA A 114 2.11 24.82 -18.67
CA ALA A 114 3.33 25.03 -17.89
C ALA A 114 4.02 23.70 -17.58
N LEU A 115 3.27 22.68 -17.15
CA LEU A 115 3.80 21.34 -16.86
C LEU A 115 4.48 20.71 -18.09
N LYS A 116 3.91 20.88 -19.28
CA LYS A 116 4.48 20.38 -20.55
C LYS A 116 5.78 21.08 -20.96
N ARG A 117 6.10 22.26 -20.42
CA ARG A 117 7.38 22.95 -20.66
C ARG A 117 8.52 22.42 -19.80
N GLY A 118 8.21 21.59 -18.82
CA GLY A 118 9.16 21.08 -17.83
C GLY A 118 9.06 21.83 -16.50
N VAL A 119 9.22 21.08 -15.42
CA VAL A 119 9.23 21.57 -14.03
C VAL A 119 10.29 20.81 -13.25
N THR A 120 10.93 21.45 -12.27
CA THR A 120 11.79 20.76 -11.32
C THR A 120 10.91 19.99 -10.36
N LEU A 121 11.06 18.67 -10.33
CA LEU A 121 10.28 17.81 -9.46
C LEU A 121 10.90 17.72 -8.05
N PRO A 122 10.10 17.50 -7.01
CA PRO A 122 10.62 17.15 -5.69
C PRO A 122 11.38 15.82 -5.75
N PRO A 123 12.38 15.59 -4.87
CA PRO A 123 13.21 14.39 -4.91
C PRO A 123 12.42 13.07 -4.99
N PHE A 124 11.29 12.99 -4.28
CA PHE A 124 10.40 11.83 -4.29
C PHE A 124 9.88 11.48 -5.71
N LEU A 125 9.52 12.49 -6.50
CA LEU A 125 9.00 12.33 -7.86
C LEU A 125 10.12 12.26 -8.89
N THR A 126 11.26 12.92 -8.67
CA THR A 126 12.43 12.86 -9.57
C THR A 126 12.90 11.43 -9.81
N VAL A 127 12.95 10.60 -8.76
CA VAL A 127 13.36 9.19 -8.87
C VAL A 127 12.22 8.27 -9.37
N ARG A 128 11.00 8.80 -9.54
CA ARG A 128 9.78 8.06 -9.94
C ARG A 128 9.09 8.75 -11.10
N GLN A 129 9.80 8.96 -12.21
CA GLN A 129 9.23 9.58 -13.41
C GLN A 129 7.93 8.88 -13.88
N TRP A 130 7.89 7.54 -13.77
CA TRP A 130 6.71 6.73 -14.09
C TRP A 130 5.45 7.14 -13.30
N LEU A 131 5.61 7.63 -12.07
CA LEU A 131 4.53 8.11 -11.22
C LEU A 131 4.08 9.47 -11.73
N TRP A 132 5.01 10.40 -11.91
CA TRP A 132 4.73 11.75 -12.38
C TRP A 132 3.99 11.77 -13.73
N ASP A 133 4.45 10.99 -14.71
CA ASP A 133 3.83 10.94 -16.04
C ASP A 133 2.35 10.49 -15.96
N ARG A 134 2.04 9.55 -15.06
CA ARG A 134 0.68 9.07 -14.83
C ARG A 134 -0.18 10.06 -14.05
N LEU A 135 0.41 10.78 -13.08
CA LEU A 135 -0.29 11.88 -12.39
C LEU A 135 -0.65 13.00 -13.36
N LEU A 136 0.24 13.34 -14.29
CA LEU A 136 -0.05 14.28 -15.36
C LEU A 136 -1.15 13.76 -16.29
N GLY A 137 -1.11 12.48 -16.66
CA GLY A 137 -2.16 11.84 -17.44
C GLY A 137 -3.53 11.90 -16.75
N LEU A 138 -3.60 11.58 -15.46
CA LEU A 138 -4.81 11.73 -14.65
C LEU A 138 -5.28 13.19 -14.64
N TYR A 139 -4.38 14.12 -14.34
CA TYR A 139 -4.71 15.54 -14.21
C TYR A 139 -5.26 16.13 -15.53
N GLU A 140 -4.60 15.86 -16.66
CA GLU A 140 -5.02 16.33 -17.98
C GLU A 140 -6.39 15.75 -18.38
N ARG A 141 -6.58 14.44 -18.20
CA ARG A 141 -7.81 13.75 -18.62
C ARG A 141 -9.00 13.99 -17.69
N LEU A 142 -8.78 14.18 -16.39
CA LEU A 142 -9.86 14.35 -15.41
C LEU A 142 -10.32 15.81 -15.25
N THR A 143 -9.50 16.77 -15.68
CA THR A 143 -9.82 18.23 -15.60
C THR A 143 -11.19 18.59 -16.21
N PRO A 144 -11.54 18.16 -17.44
CA PRO A 144 -12.84 18.51 -18.03
C PRO A 144 -14.02 18.03 -17.19
N PHE A 145 -13.96 16.78 -16.71
CA PHE A 145 -15.01 16.17 -15.91
C PHE A 145 -15.17 16.83 -14.54
N ARG A 146 -14.08 17.26 -13.89
CA ARG A 146 -14.16 18.08 -12.66
C ARG A 146 -14.91 19.38 -12.89
N ASN A 147 -14.66 20.06 -14.01
CA ASN A 147 -15.38 21.29 -14.34
C ASN A 147 -16.86 21.02 -14.62
N THR A 148 -17.18 19.92 -15.29
CA THR A 148 -18.57 19.49 -15.52
C THR A 148 -19.31 19.23 -14.22
N ILE A 149 -18.72 18.49 -13.28
CA ILE A 149 -19.36 18.19 -11.98
C ILE A 149 -19.64 19.48 -11.19
N ILE A 150 -18.65 20.37 -11.07
CA ILE A 150 -18.76 21.55 -10.20
C ILE A 150 -19.62 22.65 -10.81
N HIS A 151 -19.49 22.91 -12.12
CA HIS A 151 -20.10 24.06 -12.75
C HIS A 151 -21.37 23.72 -13.55
N ALA A 152 -21.43 22.54 -14.16
CA ALA A 152 -22.56 22.15 -15.00
C ALA A 152 -23.54 21.21 -14.28
N ARG A 153 -23.09 20.49 -13.25
CA ARG A 153 -23.86 19.45 -12.53
C ARG A 153 -24.42 18.38 -13.48
N TYR A 154 -23.71 18.12 -14.59
CA TYR A 154 -24.06 17.09 -15.56
C TYR A 154 -23.32 15.80 -15.22
N PHE A 155 -23.87 15.10 -14.24
CA PHE A 155 -23.42 13.79 -13.84
C PHE A 155 -24.60 12.99 -13.29
N GLU A 156 -24.47 11.68 -13.34
CA GLU A 156 -25.41 10.75 -12.75
C GLU A 156 -24.63 9.78 -11.86
N THR A 157 -25.28 9.34 -10.79
CA THR A 157 -24.72 8.36 -9.88
C THR A 157 -25.67 7.18 -9.74
N SER A 158 -25.16 5.97 -9.97
CA SER A 158 -25.94 4.75 -9.85
C SER A 158 -25.08 3.62 -9.30
N ASN A 159 -25.55 2.92 -8.26
CA ASN A 159 -24.84 1.81 -7.63
C ASN A 159 -23.37 2.13 -7.27
N GLY A 160 -23.09 3.35 -6.80
CA GLY A 160 -21.74 3.81 -6.47
C GLY A 160 -20.83 4.09 -7.68
N THR A 161 -21.37 4.04 -8.89
CA THR A 161 -20.72 4.46 -10.14
C THR A 161 -21.08 5.90 -10.45
N LEU A 162 -20.09 6.70 -10.84
CA LEU A 162 -20.24 8.08 -11.28
C LEU A 162 -20.09 8.15 -12.80
N HIS A 163 -21.15 8.60 -13.47
CA HIS A 163 -21.16 8.89 -14.90
C HIS A 163 -21.12 10.41 -15.09
N VAL A 164 -20.19 10.91 -15.89
CA VAL A 164 -20.06 12.33 -16.17
C VAL A 164 -20.00 12.54 -17.67
N SER A 165 -20.91 13.35 -18.19
CA SER A 165 -20.95 13.70 -19.61
C SER A 165 -20.56 15.18 -19.79
N ASP A 166 -19.38 15.41 -20.36
CA ASP A 166 -18.95 16.73 -20.81
C ASP A 166 -19.62 17.09 -22.15
N LEU A 167 -20.83 17.65 -22.04
CA LEU A 167 -21.61 18.13 -23.18
C LEU A 167 -20.96 19.29 -23.96
N LYS A 168 -19.84 19.86 -23.47
CA LYS A 168 -19.10 20.93 -24.17
C LYS A 168 -17.95 20.40 -25.03
N SER A 169 -17.59 19.12 -24.89
CA SER A 169 -16.51 18.49 -25.64
C SER A 169 -17.06 17.83 -26.91
N SER A 170 -16.65 18.32 -28.08
CA SER A 170 -16.91 17.67 -29.38
C SER A 170 -15.94 16.50 -29.69
N PHE A 171 -15.16 16.04 -28.70
CA PHE A 171 -14.22 14.93 -28.86
C PHE A 171 -14.82 13.59 -28.43
N ALA A 172 -14.29 12.50 -29.00
CA ALA A 172 -14.72 11.11 -28.79
C ALA A 172 -14.60 10.57 -27.33
N ASN A 173 -14.17 11.40 -26.36
CA ASN A 173 -14.12 11.11 -24.93
C ASN A 173 -14.95 12.13 -24.14
N SER A 174 -16.17 12.40 -24.60
CA SER A 174 -17.11 13.32 -23.92
C SER A 174 -17.72 12.73 -22.66
N GLU A 175 -17.46 11.46 -22.35
CA GLU A 175 -18.03 10.78 -21.18
C GLU A 175 -16.96 9.99 -20.42
N ILE A 176 -17.13 9.92 -19.12
CA ILE A 176 -16.34 9.06 -18.23
C ILE A 176 -17.29 8.32 -17.29
N THR A 177 -16.96 7.06 -17.04
CA THR A 177 -17.63 6.24 -16.02
C THR A 177 -16.57 5.84 -15.00
N LEU A 178 -16.81 6.15 -13.73
CA LEU A 178 -15.94 5.85 -12.61
C LEU A 178 -16.68 4.90 -11.68
N SER A 179 -16.20 3.66 -11.57
CA SER A 179 -16.73 2.70 -10.61
C SER A 179 -16.39 3.11 -9.18
N SER A 180 -17.03 2.46 -8.20
CA SER A 180 -16.68 2.62 -6.79
C SER A 180 -15.22 2.24 -6.50
N GLN A 181 -14.68 1.26 -7.23
CA GLN A 181 -13.27 0.87 -7.15
C GLN A 181 -12.36 1.96 -7.72
N ASP A 182 -12.71 2.60 -8.83
CA ASP A 182 -11.91 3.68 -9.41
C ASP A 182 -11.85 4.89 -8.47
N LEU A 183 -12.99 5.25 -7.87
CA LEU A 183 -13.08 6.34 -6.90
C LEU A 183 -12.23 6.04 -5.65
N ARG A 184 -12.29 4.79 -5.16
CA ARG A 184 -11.45 4.32 -4.05
C ARG A 184 -9.97 4.38 -4.41
N SER A 185 -9.58 3.79 -5.54
CA SER A 185 -8.19 3.75 -5.99
C SER A 185 -7.64 5.16 -6.22
N PHE A 186 -8.45 6.08 -6.78
CA PHE A 186 -8.03 7.47 -6.94
C PHE A 186 -7.89 8.22 -5.62
N ALA A 187 -8.82 8.03 -4.67
CA ALA A 187 -8.73 8.62 -3.33
C ALA A 187 -7.50 8.11 -2.57
N VAL A 188 -7.27 6.79 -2.58
CA VAL A 188 -6.09 6.16 -1.96
C VAL A 188 -4.81 6.69 -2.59
N LEU A 189 -4.74 6.80 -3.92
CA LEU A 189 -3.59 7.38 -4.61
C LEU A 189 -3.34 8.81 -4.16
N ALA A 190 -4.36 9.68 -4.21
CA ALA A 190 -4.25 11.09 -3.89
C ALA A 190 -3.77 11.31 -2.45
N VAL A 191 -4.39 10.65 -1.48
CA VAL A 191 -4.00 10.72 -0.06
C VAL A 191 -2.58 10.17 0.13
N SER A 192 -2.27 9.00 -0.43
CA SER A 192 -0.95 8.39 -0.28
C SER A 192 0.16 9.32 -0.77
N LEU A 193 -0.05 10.00 -1.90
CA LEU A 193 0.93 10.93 -2.44
C LEU A 193 1.20 12.11 -1.51
N ILE A 194 0.15 12.70 -0.94
CA ILE A 194 0.32 13.76 0.05
C ILE A 194 1.11 13.24 1.26
N ARG A 195 0.78 12.04 1.76
CA ARG A 195 1.49 11.41 2.88
C ARG A 195 2.95 11.02 2.57
N TYR A 196 3.28 10.78 1.30
CA TYR A 196 4.67 10.53 0.90
C TYR A 196 5.45 11.82 0.71
N VAL A 197 4.82 12.86 0.20
CA VAL A 197 5.44 14.17 -0.01
C VAL A 197 5.63 14.90 1.32
N ASP A 198 4.68 14.82 2.26
CA ASP A 198 4.79 15.43 3.59
C ASP A 198 5.75 14.68 4.54
N GLY A 199 6.31 13.53 4.10
CA GLY A 199 7.26 12.71 4.83
C GLY A 199 6.65 11.90 5.99
N ILE A 200 5.34 11.96 6.21
CA ILE A 200 4.65 11.14 7.23
C ILE A 200 4.81 9.67 6.89
N TRP A 201 4.72 9.32 5.60
CA TRP A 201 5.00 7.98 5.10
C TRP A 201 6.31 7.93 4.32
N GLN A 202 7.13 6.93 4.62
CA GLN A 202 8.28 6.58 3.81
C GLN A 202 7.86 5.56 2.76
N VAL A 203 8.19 5.79 1.49
CA VAL A 203 7.97 4.79 0.42
C VAL A 203 9.08 3.76 0.47
N ASP A 204 8.75 2.57 0.95
CA ASP A 204 9.58 1.40 0.74
C ASP A 204 9.34 0.80 -0.65
N HIS A 205 10.41 0.21 -1.20
CA HIS A 205 10.35 -0.46 -2.50
C HIS A 205 9.59 -1.79 -2.45
N ALA A 206 9.48 -2.41 -1.26
CA ALA A 206 9.02 -3.79 -1.14
C ALA A 206 7.50 -3.95 -1.04
N VAL A 207 6.78 -2.91 -0.61
CA VAL A 207 5.34 -2.91 -0.35
C VAL A 207 4.70 -1.64 -0.92
N LYS A 208 5.04 -0.46 -0.39
CA LYS A 208 4.31 0.78 -0.68
C LYS A 208 4.45 1.25 -2.11
N GLU A 209 5.64 1.13 -2.70
CA GLU A 209 5.81 1.46 -4.11
C GLU A 209 5.00 0.53 -5.02
N LYS A 210 4.93 -0.77 -4.69
CA LYS A 210 4.11 -1.73 -5.44
C LYS A 210 2.62 -1.44 -5.31
N HIS A 211 2.16 -1.01 -4.14
CA HIS A 211 0.80 -0.51 -3.99
C HIS A 211 0.53 0.69 -4.89
N LEU A 212 1.41 1.70 -4.91
CA LEU A 212 1.26 2.84 -5.83
C LEU A 212 1.21 2.40 -7.30
N ARG A 213 2.13 1.53 -7.73
CA ARG A 213 2.17 1.01 -9.10
C ARG A 213 0.89 0.26 -9.44
N ARG A 214 0.40 -0.60 -8.54
CA ARG A 214 -0.84 -1.34 -8.72
C ARG A 214 -2.05 -0.42 -8.82
N THR A 215 -2.16 0.56 -7.93
CA THR A 215 -3.25 1.54 -7.95
C THR A 215 -3.24 2.34 -9.25
N LEU A 216 -2.07 2.69 -9.79
CA LEU A 216 -1.99 3.31 -11.12
C LEU A 216 -2.40 2.36 -12.24
N ASP A 217 -2.01 1.09 -12.19
CA ASP A 217 -2.44 0.08 -13.18
C ASP A 217 -3.97 -0.11 -13.16
N GLU A 218 -4.62 -0.02 -11.99
CA GLU A 218 -6.08 -0.04 -11.89
C GLU A 218 -6.73 1.20 -12.52
N LEU A 219 -6.03 2.34 -12.50
CA LEU A 219 -6.47 3.60 -13.07
C LEU A 219 -5.96 3.81 -14.52
N GLU A 220 -5.49 2.76 -15.19
CA GLU A 220 -4.91 2.81 -16.54
C GLU A 220 -5.80 3.57 -17.53
N HIS A 221 -7.09 3.21 -17.55
CA HIS A 221 -8.07 3.80 -18.45
C HIS A 221 -8.28 5.31 -18.21
N LEU A 222 -8.03 5.78 -16.98
CA LEU A 222 -8.15 7.20 -16.62
C LEU A 222 -6.94 8.02 -17.03
N HIS A 223 -5.72 7.50 -16.91
CA HIS A 223 -4.51 8.25 -17.27
C HIS A 223 -4.03 7.98 -18.71
N GLY A 224 -4.44 6.88 -19.32
CA GLY A 224 -4.19 6.57 -20.73
C GLY A 224 -2.75 6.17 -21.08
N LEU A 225 -1.99 5.67 -20.11
CA LEU A 225 -0.63 5.15 -20.33
C LEU A 225 -0.63 3.64 -20.08
N PRO A 226 0.27 2.86 -20.69
CA PRO A 226 0.34 1.42 -20.45
C PRO A 226 0.52 1.07 -18.97
N THR A 227 0.02 -0.09 -18.54
CA THR A 227 0.29 -0.60 -17.19
C THR A 227 1.79 -0.81 -16.94
N LEU A 228 2.17 -0.72 -15.68
CA LEU A 228 3.49 -1.03 -15.16
C LEU A 228 3.70 -2.55 -14.97
N GLY A 229 2.66 -3.34 -15.19
CA GLY A 229 2.68 -4.79 -15.02
C GLY A 229 2.77 -5.21 -13.55
N GLN A 230 2.32 -4.35 -12.62
CA GLN A 230 2.40 -4.62 -11.20
C GLN A 230 1.35 -5.66 -10.81
N LYS A 231 1.83 -6.81 -10.36
CA LYS A 231 0.99 -7.85 -9.74
C LYS A 231 0.32 -7.32 -8.47
N PRO A 232 -0.88 -7.80 -8.13
CA PRO A 232 -1.55 -7.44 -6.89
C PRO A 232 -0.61 -7.61 -5.68
N PRO A 233 -0.32 -6.53 -4.92
CA PRO A 233 0.50 -6.64 -3.74
C PRO A 233 -0.28 -7.39 -2.66
N ARG A 234 0.39 -8.36 -2.05
CA ARG A 234 -0.20 -9.20 -1.00
C ARG A 234 0.68 -9.18 0.23
N PHE A 235 0.07 -8.87 1.37
CA PHE A 235 0.76 -8.86 2.65
C PHE A 235 0.37 -10.07 3.49
N LEU A 236 1.36 -10.84 3.95
CA LEU A 236 1.17 -12.06 4.74
C LEU A 236 1.95 -12.02 6.06
N THR A 237 1.57 -12.91 6.98
CA THR A 237 2.39 -13.31 8.12
C THR A 237 2.76 -14.79 7.94
N VAL A 238 4.06 -15.06 7.91
CA VAL A 238 4.63 -16.40 7.82
C VAL A 238 5.02 -16.86 9.22
N ARG A 239 4.57 -18.05 9.64
CA ARG A 239 4.93 -18.65 10.92
C ARG A 239 5.88 -19.83 10.76
N VAL A 240 6.93 -19.85 11.57
CA VAL A 240 7.90 -20.95 11.67
C VAL A 240 8.11 -21.36 13.13
N PHE A 241 8.42 -22.64 13.36
CA PHE A 241 8.74 -23.17 14.68
C PHE A 241 10.23 -23.48 14.78
N THR A 242 10.81 -23.28 15.96
CA THR A 242 12.18 -23.65 16.26
C THR A 242 12.34 -23.99 17.74
N ASN A 243 13.39 -24.73 18.08
CA ASN A 243 13.74 -25.02 19.47
C ASN A 243 14.52 -23.85 20.08
N LEU A 244 14.37 -23.64 21.38
CA LEU A 244 15.15 -22.64 22.11
C LEU A 244 16.64 -23.00 22.04
N THR A 245 17.38 -22.14 21.37
CA THR A 245 18.85 -22.09 21.43
C THR A 245 19.26 -20.64 21.67
N ASP A 246 20.56 -20.37 21.81
CA ASP A 246 21.05 -18.99 21.94
C ASP A 246 20.73 -18.12 20.72
N PHE A 247 20.45 -18.74 19.57
CA PHE A 247 20.19 -18.07 18.30
C PHE A 247 18.90 -18.56 17.62
N ILE A 248 18.10 -17.62 17.14
CA ILE A 248 17.09 -17.91 16.13
C ILE A 248 17.79 -18.01 14.77
N ARG A 249 17.57 -19.12 14.06
CA ARG A 249 18.06 -19.35 12.70
C ARG A 249 16.89 -19.71 11.79
N VAL A 250 16.63 -18.90 10.77
CA VAL A 250 15.55 -19.12 9.80
C VAL A 250 16.06 -18.93 8.38
N ASP A 251 15.79 -19.88 7.50
CA ASP A 251 16.16 -19.82 6.08
C ASP A 251 15.18 -18.92 5.30
N LEU A 252 15.43 -17.60 5.35
CA LEU A 252 14.64 -16.61 4.60
C LEU A 252 14.64 -16.87 3.09
N PRO A 253 15.76 -17.21 2.41
CA PRO A 253 15.75 -17.55 0.99
C PRO A 253 14.80 -18.69 0.64
N ARG A 254 14.76 -19.76 1.45
CA ARG A 254 13.78 -20.84 1.27
C ARG A 254 12.36 -20.33 1.43
N ILE A 255 12.07 -19.58 2.49
CA ILE A 255 10.72 -19.05 2.73
C ILE A 255 10.23 -18.19 1.56
N ARG A 256 11.09 -17.31 1.03
CA ARG A 256 10.75 -16.46 -0.12
C ARG A 256 10.37 -17.28 -1.34
N ARG A 257 11.15 -18.31 -1.67
CA ARG A 257 10.85 -19.20 -2.81
C ARG A 257 9.53 -19.94 -2.63
N ASP A 258 9.29 -20.47 -1.43
CA ASP A 258 8.06 -21.19 -1.13
C ASP A 258 6.83 -20.26 -1.20
N VAL A 259 6.91 -19.05 -0.65
CA VAL A 259 5.84 -18.05 -0.69
C VAL A 259 5.51 -17.64 -2.13
N ILE A 260 6.52 -17.39 -2.97
CA ILE A 260 6.31 -17.07 -4.40
C ILE A 260 5.62 -18.24 -5.11
N ARG A 261 5.99 -19.48 -4.78
CA ARG A 261 5.35 -20.68 -5.35
C ARG A 261 3.89 -20.83 -4.88
N LEU A 262 3.58 -20.46 -3.65
CA LEU A 262 2.23 -20.53 -3.09
C LEU A 262 1.33 -19.40 -3.60
N CYS A 263 1.90 -18.25 -3.97
CA CYS A 263 1.17 -17.08 -4.46
C CYS A 263 1.81 -16.58 -5.78
N PRO A 264 1.73 -17.36 -6.89
CA PRO A 264 2.47 -17.05 -8.11
C PRO A 264 1.99 -15.79 -8.83
N ASP A 265 0.74 -15.39 -8.62
CA ASP A 265 0.11 -14.24 -9.28
C ASP A 265 0.18 -12.95 -8.45
N ASP A 266 0.67 -13.04 -7.21
CA ASP A 266 0.76 -11.91 -6.28
C ASP A 266 2.20 -11.41 -6.16
N ASP A 267 2.34 -10.15 -5.77
CA ASP A 267 3.61 -9.59 -5.32
C ASP A 267 3.65 -9.58 -3.79
N VAL A 268 4.30 -10.58 -3.20
CA VAL A 268 4.16 -10.88 -1.77
C VAL A 268 5.24 -10.22 -0.92
N ALA A 269 4.80 -9.51 0.13
CA ALA A 269 5.62 -9.17 1.27
C ALA A 269 5.07 -9.88 2.52
N PHE A 270 5.95 -10.14 3.50
CA PHE A 270 5.51 -10.83 4.70
C PHE A 270 6.27 -10.43 5.95
N ASN A 271 5.56 -10.43 7.08
CA ASN A 271 6.16 -10.52 8.41
C ASN A 271 6.55 -11.97 8.71
N LEU A 272 7.63 -12.17 9.45
CA LEU A 272 8.03 -13.50 9.92
C LEU A 272 7.76 -13.62 11.42
N ARG A 273 6.87 -14.53 11.80
CA ARG A 273 6.63 -14.94 13.17
C ARG A 273 7.42 -16.21 13.48
N VAL A 274 8.34 -16.11 14.44
CA VAL A 274 9.11 -17.26 14.92
C VAL A 274 8.58 -17.68 16.28
N VAL A 275 8.09 -18.91 16.37
CA VAL A 275 7.67 -19.53 17.63
C VAL A 275 8.80 -20.41 18.13
N VAL A 276 9.39 -20.01 19.25
CA VAL A 276 10.51 -20.70 19.92
C VAL A 276 9.95 -21.53 21.07
N LEU A 277 10.21 -22.84 21.05
CA LEU A 277 9.80 -23.78 22.08
C LEU A 277 10.90 -23.98 23.11
N GLU A 278 10.57 -23.87 24.39
CA GLU A 278 11.52 -24.17 25.47
C GLU A 278 11.84 -25.67 25.50
N SER A 279 13.04 -26.01 25.98
CA SER A 279 13.61 -27.37 25.92
C SER A 279 12.80 -28.43 26.68
N ASP A 280 11.96 -28.00 27.62
CA ASP A 280 11.05 -28.86 28.39
C ASP A 280 9.72 -29.11 27.68
N GLY A 281 9.49 -28.49 26.51
CA GLY A 281 8.24 -28.58 25.75
C GLY A 281 7.03 -27.97 26.46
N GLY A 282 7.22 -27.33 27.62
CA GLY A 282 6.16 -26.80 28.47
C GLY A 282 5.87 -25.32 28.23
N LYS A 283 6.70 -24.63 27.44
CA LYS A 283 6.56 -23.20 27.16
C LYS A 283 6.95 -22.87 25.73
N ALA A 284 6.35 -21.80 25.21
CA ALA A 284 6.71 -21.22 23.92
C ALA A 284 6.81 -19.69 24.05
N ARG A 285 7.56 -19.09 23.12
CA ARG A 285 7.65 -17.63 22.96
C ARG A 285 7.54 -17.30 21.48
N ALA A 286 6.81 -16.24 21.14
CA ALA A 286 6.72 -15.76 19.77
C ALA A 286 7.51 -14.46 19.60
N TYR A 287 8.21 -14.34 18.48
CA TYR A 287 8.90 -13.14 18.03
C TYR A 287 8.37 -12.76 16.66
N LEU A 288 8.16 -11.48 16.42
CA LEU A 288 7.72 -10.95 15.12
C LEU A 288 8.84 -10.13 14.51
N PHE A 289 9.30 -10.55 13.34
CA PHE A 289 10.23 -9.83 12.50
C PHE A 289 9.43 -9.12 11.40
N PRO A 290 9.34 -7.78 11.46
CA PRO A 290 8.64 -6.99 10.45
C PRO A 290 9.24 -7.17 9.05
N TRP A 291 8.38 -7.12 8.03
CA TRP A 291 8.80 -7.27 6.64
C TRP A 291 9.90 -6.28 6.23
N ASN A 292 9.88 -5.06 6.75
CA ASN A 292 10.85 -4.00 6.43
C ASN A 292 12.23 -4.24 7.05
N GLU A 293 12.33 -5.08 8.08
CA GLU A 293 13.62 -5.50 8.65
C GLU A 293 14.22 -6.66 7.86
N ILE A 294 13.37 -7.53 7.30
CA ILE A 294 13.83 -8.75 6.62
C ILE A 294 13.87 -8.62 5.10
N SER A 295 13.24 -7.61 4.49
CA SER A 295 13.03 -7.51 3.03
C SER A 295 14.33 -7.49 2.22
N GLU A 296 15.40 -6.93 2.78
CA GLU A 296 16.70 -6.81 2.12
C GLU A 296 17.65 -7.97 2.46
N GLU A 297 17.26 -8.85 3.38
CA GLU A 297 18.06 -10.01 3.77
C GLU A 297 17.95 -11.14 2.73
N ASN A 298 19.03 -11.32 1.96
CA ASN A 298 19.23 -12.47 1.07
C ASN A 298 19.96 -13.64 1.75
N ALA A 299 20.19 -13.55 3.06
CA ALA A 299 20.84 -14.55 3.88
C ALA A 299 19.85 -15.18 4.88
N PRO A 300 20.19 -16.32 5.50
CA PRO A 300 19.44 -16.81 6.65
C PRO A 300 19.38 -15.74 7.74
N LEU A 301 18.21 -15.56 8.34
CA LEU A 301 18.05 -14.73 9.52
C LEU A 301 18.74 -15.41 10.69
N ILE A 302 19.76 -14.76 11.25
CA ILE A 302 20.46 -15.20 12.46
C ILE A 302 20.40 -14.07 13.47
N ARG A 303 19.78 -14.33 14.63
CA ARG A 303 19.63 -13.35 15.72
C ARG A 303 19.81 -14.02 17.07
N ALA A 304 20.58 -13.42 17.97
CA ALA A 304 20.68 -13.94 19.33
C ALA A 304 19.38 -13.62 20.09
N VAL A 305 18.86 -14.58 20.86
CA VAL A 305 17.57 -14.44 21.57
C VAL A 305 17.57 -13.22 22.52
N LYS A 306 18.73 -12.93 23.13
CA LYS A 306 18.90 -11.76 24.01
C LYS A 306 18.72 -10.42 23.30
N ASP A 307 19.05 -10.33 22.01
CA ASP A 307 19.07 -9.07 21.25
C ASP A 307 17.67 -8.73 20.68
N ILE A 308 16.80 -9.73 20.57
CA ILE A 308 15.44 -9.61 19.99
C ILE A 308 14.33 -9.60 21.05
N ALA A 309 14.66 -9.38 22.32
CA ALA A 309 13.68 -9.36 23.41
C ALA A 309 12.57 -8.32 23.18
N HIS A 310 12.88 -7.21 22.52
CA HIS A 310 11.96 -6.14 22.15
C HIS A 310 10.97 -6.54 21.04
N GLN A 311 11.24 -7.61 20.30
CA GLN A 311 10.38 -8.14 19.23
C GLN A 311 9.43 -9.24 19.70
N LYS A 312 9.40 -9.50 21.01
CA LYS A 312 8.53 -10.51 21.62
C LYS A 312 7.07 -10.06 21.51
N ILE A 313 6.22 -10.94 20.99
CA ILE A 313 4.77 -10.74 20.89
C ILE A 313 4.02 -11.82 21.69
N PRO A 314 2.72 -11.62 21.99
CA PRO A 314 1.88 -12.67 22.54
C PRO A 314 1.87 -13.91 21.64
N LEU A 315 1.77 -15.09 22.25
CA LEU A 315 1.57 -16.33 21.50
C LEU A 315 0.20 -16.28 20.82
N PRO A 316 0.09 -16.71 19.55
CA PRO A 316 -1.20 -16.90 18.91
C PRO A 316 -2.07 -17.91 19.67
N GLU A 317 -3.35 -17.60 19.84
CA GLU A 317 -4.31 -18.40 20.62
C GLU A 317 -4.50 -19.83 20.10
N ASN A 318 -4.12 -20.08 18.84
CA ASN A 318 -4.31 -21.36 18.16
C ASN A 318 -3.09 -22.31 18.24
N ILE A 319 -2.14 -22.08 19.15
CA ILE A 319 -0.92 -22.89 19.28
C ILE A 319 -1.05 -23.91 20.41
N ASP A 320 -1.01 -25.19 20.06
CA ASP A 320 -0.77 -26.30 20.98
C ASP A 320 0.73 -26.64 21.02
N TYR A 321 1.46 -25.96 21.91
CA TYR A 321 2.91 -26.10 21.99
C TYR A 321 3.38 -27.48 22.49
N HIS A 322 2.53 -28.22 23.22
CA HIS A 322 2.85 -29.60 23.62
C HIS A 322 2.91 -30.52 22.41
N ARG A 323 1.89 -30.45 21.54
CA ARG A 323 1.87 -31.19 20.29
C ARG A 323 3.06 -30.82 19.40
N ILE A 324 3.34 -29.54 19.25
CA ILE A 324 4.42 -29.04 18.38
C ILE A 324 5.80 -29.47 18.92
N SER A 325 5.99 -29.49 20.24
CA SER A 325 7.21 -30.00 20.88
C SER A 325 7.45 -31.49 20.58
N GLN A 326 6.39 -32.32 20.59
CA GLN A 326 6.48 -33.73 20.21
C GLN A 326 6.91 -33.89 18.73
N GLU A 327 6.33 -33.08 17.85
CA GLU A 327 6.64 -33.09 16.40
C GLU A 327 8.10 -32.71 16.11
N LEU A 328 8.67 -31.71 16.81
CA LEU A 328 10.09 -31.33 16.66
C LEU A 328 11.05 -32.37 17.22
N THR A 329 10.66 -33.05 18.29
CA THR A 329 11.52 -34.07 18.93
C THR A 329 11.57 -35.35 18.11
N ALA A 330 10.45 -35.72 17.47
CA ALA A 330 10.36 -36.92 16.62
C ALA A 330 11.26 -36.85 15.38
N ASP A 331 11.47 -35.66 14.81
CA ASP A 331 12.33 -35.43 13.65
C ASP A 331 13.83 -35.61 14.00
N CYS A 332 14.24 -35.26 15.23
CA CYS A 332 15.61 -35.49 15.71
C CYS A 332 15.94 -36.98 15.94
N SER A 333 14.93 -37.83 16.14
CA SER A 333 15.10 -39.29 16.27
C SER A 333 15.22 -40.03 14.93
N GLY A 334 14.83 -39.41 13.81
CA GLY A 334 14.87 -40.01 12.47
C GLY A 334 16.25 -40.02 11.80
N HIS A 335 17.29 -39.47 12.43
CA HIS A 335 18.67 -39.42 11.90
C HIS A 335 19.70 -40.18 12.74
N ARG A 336 19.27 -41.03 13.68
CA ARG A 336 20.18 -42.00 14.33
C ARG A 336 20.36 -43.25 13.46
N ILE A 337 21.29 -43.12 12.52
CA ILE A 337 22.34 -44.09 12.17
C ILE A 337 21.87 -45.56 12.02
N ALA A 338 21.71 -45.99 10.76
CA ALA A 338 22.17 -47.32 10.38
C ALA A 338 23.70 -47.26 10.29
N SER A 339 24.38 -47.88 11.24
CA SER A 339 25.81 -48.22 11.24
C SER A 339 25.94 -49.70 11.45
#